data_AF-A0A5P2B730-F1
#
_entry.id   AF-A0A5P2B730-F1
#
_cell.length_a   1.000
_cell.length_b   1.000
_cell.length_c   1.000
_cell.angle_alpha   90.00
_cell.angle_beta   90.00
_cell.angle_gamma   90.00
#
_symmetry.space_group_name_H-M   'P 1'
#
loop_
_entity.id
_entity.type
_entity.pdbx_description
1 polymer ?
#
loop_
_entity_poly.entity_id
_entity_poly.type
_entity_poly.pdbx_seq_one_letter_code
_entity_poly.pdbx_strand_id
1 'polypeptide(L)' 'MPAYLIIYPAGQRRDDMHLEDNQLTVDFNQGWAIFRDSKGVCLSLPAELGAMVQRVDEEPEDRAPAQQKE' A
#
# COMPACT_ATOMS: atom_id res chain seq x y z
N MET A 1 -9.18 -4.48 10.20
CA MET A 1 -7.97 -5.31 10.05
C MET A 1 -7.11 -4.61 9.02
N PRO A 2 -5.84 -4.28 9.28
CA PRO A 2 -5.01 -3.57 8.31
C PRO A 2 -4.99 -4.27 6.95
N ALA A 3 -5.28 -3.54 5.88
CA ALA A 3 -5.41 -4.07 4.54
C ALA A 3 -4.80 -3.11 3.51
N TYR A 4 -3.98 -3.66 2.61
CA TYR A 4 -3.30 -2.91 1.57
C TYR A 4 -3.54 -3.53 0.20
N LEU A 5 -3.89 -2.68 -0.76
CA LEU A 5 -3.95 -3.02 -2.18
C LEU A 5 -2.66 -2.55 -2.87
N ILE A 6 -1.98 -3.50 -3.50
CA ILE A 6 -0.81 -3.27 -4.35
C ILE A 6 -1.27 -3.29 -5.80
N ILE A 7 -1.12 -2.16 -6.49
CA ILE A 7 -1.49 -2.01 -7.89
C ILE A 7 -0.21 -1.95 -8.73
N TYR A 8 -0.03 -2.91 -9.64
CA TYR A 8 1.16 -2.95 -10.47
C TYR A 8 0.97 -2.11 -11.75
N PRO A 9 2.04 -1.52 -12.31
CA PRO A 9 1.93 -0.79 -13.57
C PRO A 9 1.43 -1.67 -14.72
N ALA A 10 0.55 -1.09 -15.55
CA ALA A 10 0.09 -1.74 -16.76
C ALA A 10 1.28 -2.16 -17.65
N GLY A 11 1.25 -3.41 -18.11
CA GLY A 11 2.33 -4.01 -18.92
C GLY A 11 3.31 -4.88 -18.13
N GLN A 12 3.28 -4.87 -16.80
CA GLN A 12 3.84 -5.98 -16.02
C GLN A 12 2.87 -7.16 -16.02
N ARG A 13 3.38 -8.38 -16.21
CA ARG A 13 2.60 -9.63 -16.10
C ARG A 13 2.35 -10.01 -14.63
N ARG A 14 1.91 -9.05 -13.82
CA ARG A 14 1.56 -9.27 -12.40
C ARG A 14 0.17 -8.74 -12.16
N ASP A 15 -0.64 -9.56 -11.51
CA ASP A 15 -1.95 -9.17 -11.03
C ASP A 15 -1.81 -8.30 -9.77
N ASP A 16 -2.78 -7.41 -9.58
CA ASP A 16 -2.90 -6.63 -8.36
C ASP A 16 -3.05 -7.55 -7.15
N MET A 17 -2.50 -7.12 -6.01
CA MET A 17 -2.38 -7.96 -4.82
C MET A 17 -3.02 -7.29 -3.61
N HIS A 18 -3.89 -8.03 -2.94
CA HIS A 18 -4.49 -7.60 -1.67
C HIS A 18 -3.79 -8.31 -0.51
N LEU A 19 -3.27 -7.53 0.44
CA LEU A 19 -2.66 -8.01 1.68
C LEU A 19 -3.53 -7.60 2.85
N GLU A 20 -3.90 -8.55 3.70
CA GLU A 20 -4.72 -8.30 4.88
C GLU A 20 -4.25 -9.21 6.02
N ASP A 21 -3.89 -8.63 7.16
CA ASP A 21 -3.56 -9.36 8.40
C ASP A 21 -3.69 -8.43 9.61
N ASN A 22 -4.08 -8.97 10.76
CA ASN A 22 -4.25 -8.20 12.01
C ASN A 22 -2.97 -7.53 12.52
N GLN A 23 -1.80 -8.06 12.17
CA GLN A 23 -0.49 -7.54 12.55
C GLN A 23 0.27 -6.98 11.34
N LEU A 24 -0.42 -6.74 10.22
CA LEU A 24 0.20 -6.21 9.02
C LEU A 24 0.68 -4.77 9.24
N THR A 25 1.95 -4.55 8.96
CA THR A 25 2.60 -3.24 9.01
C THR A 25 3.34 -2.99 7.69
N VAL A 26 3.49 -1.72 7.31
CA VAL A 26 4.28 -1.32 6.15
C VAL A 26 5.30 -0.25 6.56
N ASP A 27 6.55 -0.46 6.14
CA ASP A 27 7.65 0.49 6.35
C ASP A 27 8.24 0.89 5.01
N PHE A 28 8.42 2.20 4.80
CA PHE A 28 9.11 2.73 3.63
C PHE A 28 10.56 3.08 4.00
N ASN A 29 11.54 2.36 3.46
CA ASN A 29 12.96 2.55 3.78
C ASN A 29 13.82 2.37 2.54
N GLN A 30 14.73 3.32 2.27
CA GLN A 30 15.76 3.23 1.22
C GLN A 30 15.20 2.84 -0.17
N GLY A 31 14.03 3.36 -0.53
CA GLY A 31 13.39 3.02 -1.81
C GLY A 31 12.68 1.66 -1.82
N TRP A 32 12.34 1.11 -0.66
CA TRP A 32 11.54 -0.10 -0.54
C TRP A 32 10.28 0.14 0.28
N ALA A 33 9.18 -0.48 -0.11
CA ALA A 33 8.04 -0.73 0.76
C ALA A 33 8.17 -2.16 1.32
N ILE A 34 8.26 -2.29 2.63
CA ILE A 34 8.46 -3.57 3.33
C ILE A 34 7.23 -3.86 4.17
N PHE A 35 6.52 -4.92 3.84
CA PHE A 35 5.36 -5.41 4.58
C PHE A 35 5.80 -6.50 5.55
N ARG A 36 5.31 -6.40 6.79
CA ARG A 36 5.58 -7.38 7.85
C ARG A 36 4.29 -7.82 8.50
N ASP A 37 4.23 -9.11 8.81
CA ASP A 37 3.18 -9.74 9.62
C ASP A 37 3.79 -10.37 10.89
N SER A 38 2.98 -11.14 11.62
CA SER A 38 3.41 -11.85 12.84
C SER A 38 4.58 -12.84 12.65
N LYS A 39 4.91 -13.22 11.42
CA LYS A 39 6.00 -14.15 11.06
C LYS A 39 7.22 -13.44 10.48
N GLY A 40 7.17 -12.11 10.31
CA GLY A 40 8.28 -11.31 9.78
C GLY A 40 7.93 -10.67 8.44
N VAL A 41 8.93 -10.50 7.56
CA VAL A 41 8.71 -9.88 6.23
C VAL A 41 7.89 -10.82 5.35
N CYS A 42 6.73 -10.34 4.89
CA CYS A 42 5.83 -11.09 4.02
C CYS A 42 5.85 -10.58 2.56
N LEU A 43 6.13 -9.29 2.34
CA LEU A 43 6.33 -8.71 1.01
C LEU A 43 7.37 -7.59 1.06
N SER A 44 8.18 -7.45 0.02
CA SER A 44 9.03 -6.28 -0.20
C SER A 44 8.95 -5.84 -1.65
N LEU A 45 8.73 -4.54 -1.86
CA LEU A 45 8.57 -3.93 -3.17
C LEU A 45 9.61 -2.83 -3.36
N PRO A 46 10.48 -2.92 -4.38
CA PRO A 46 11.37 -1.82 -4.72
C PRO A 46 10.58 -0.69 -5.39
N ALA A 47 10.97 0.55 -5.13
CA ALA A 47 10.36 1.73 -5.72
C ALA A 47 10.50 1.74 -7.24
N GLU A 48 11.57 1.16 -7.81
CA GLU A 48 11.73 1.06 -9.27
C GLU A 48 10.68 0.18 -9.94
N LEU A 49 9.97 -0.65 -9.17
CA LEU A 49 8.85 -1.45 -9.68
C LEU A 49 7.67 -0.57 -10.10
N GLY A 50 7.56 0.65 -9.55
CA GLY A 50 6.47 1.59 -9.83
C GLY A 50 5.10 1.14 -9.31
N ALA A 51 5.05 0.14 -8.42
CA ALA A 51 3.81 -0.34 -7.84
C ALA A 51 3.24 0.72 -6.87
N MET A 52 1.93 0.92 -6.94
CA MET A 52 1.20 1.78 -6.01
C MET A 52 0.77 0.95 -4.80
N VAL A 53 1.01 1.47 -3.60
CA VAL A 53 0.56 0.89 -2.34
C VAL A 53 -0.57 1.75 -1.78
N GLN A 54 -1.77 1.19 -1.64
CA GLN A 54 -2.92 1.88 -1.06
C GLN A 54 -3.42 1.13 0.17
N ARG A 55 -3.66 1.85 1.26
CA ARG A 55 -4.36 1.29 2.42
C ARG A 55 -5.87 1.35 2.18
N VAL A 56 -6.56 0.24 2.41
CA VAL A 56 -7.98 0.05 2.04
C VAL A 56 -8.87 -0.38 3.20
N ASP A 57 -8.30 -0.60 4.39
CA ASP A 57 -9.08 -0.83 5.62
C ASP A 57 -9.55 0.46 6.31
N GLU A 58 -8.97 1.59 5.92
CA GLU A 58 -9.41 2.90 6.38
C GLU A 58 -10.52 3.38 5.45
N GLU A 59 -11.73 3.60 5.98
CA GLU A 59 -12.69 4.44 5.28
C GLU A 59 -12.00 5.79 5.04
N PRO A 60 -12.16 6.40 3.85
CA PRO A 60 -11.58 7.71 3.60
C PRO A 60 -12.14 8.68 4.64
N GLU A 61 -11.37 8.95 5.70
CA GLU A 61 -11.61 10.08 6.58
C GLU A 61 -11.71 11.29 5.67
N ASP A 62 -12.87 11.95 5.75
CA ASP A 62 -13.25 13.16 5.06
C ASP A 62 -12.14 13.76 4.20
N ARG A 63 -12.37 13.72 2.88
CA ARG A 63 -11.89 14.77 2.00
C ARG A 63 -12.45 16.09 2.57
N ALA A 64 -11.80 16.67 3.56
CA ALA A 64 -12.07 18.03 4.01
C ALA A 64 -12.07 18.86 2.72
N PRO A 65 -13.15 19.58 2.39
CA PRO A 65 -13.22 20.30 1.13
C PRO A 65 -12.05 21.27 1.13
N ALA A 66 -11.05 21.02 0.29
CA ALA A 66 -10.05 22.00 -0.04
C ALA A 66 -10.83 23.22 -0.52
N GLN A 67 -10.77 24.28 0.29
CA GLN A 67 -11.55 25.49 0.16
C GLN A 67 -11.48 25.96 -1.30
N GLN A 68 -12.63 26.02 -1.98
CA GLN A 68 -12.74 26.85 -3.17
C GLN A 68 -12.62 28.30 -2.72
N LYS A 69 -11.41 28.85 -2.93
CA LYS A 69 -11.08 30.26 -3.04
C LYS A 69 -10.29 30.31 -4.35
N GLU A 70 -10.66 31.03 -5.39
CA GLU A 70 -11.34 32.32 -5.53
C GLU A 70 -11.88 32.42 -6.97
#